data_AF-M3IDD4-F1
#
_entry.id   AF-M3IDD4-F1
#
_cell.length_a   1.000
_cell.length_b   1.000
_cell.length_c   1.000
_cell.angle_alpha   90.00
_cell.angle_beta   90.00
_cell.angle_gamma   90.00
#
_symmetry.space_group_name_H-M   'P 1'
#
loop_
_entity.id
_entity.type
_entity.pdbx_description
1 polymer ?
#
loop_
_entity_poly.entity_id
_entity_poly.type
_entity_poly.pdbx_seq_one_letter_code
_entity_poly.pdbx_strand_id
1 'polypeptide(L)'
;MIQNNYFSDNQDIQDHFVHILPWTEIILDYENDFSGVSEGGPSNPSEAKEYYKTVLETVGDLAGNILSPHVADLDREGLKFKNGKVEFPPKMLELVSKVIEAGVQAYGFSRKYG
;
A
#
# COMPACT_ATOMS: atom_id res chain seq x y z
N MET A 1 -9.26 16.48 -0.91
CA MET A 1 -9.49 15.33 -0.01
C MET A 1 -8.88 15.67 1.34
N ILE A 2 -9.31 15.01 2.43
CA ILE A 2 -8.72 15.24 3.76
C ILE A 2 -7.31 14.65 3.76
N GLN A 3 -6.36 15.41 4.32
CA GLN A 3 -4.96 15.03 4.46
C GLN A 3 -4.77 14.41 5.86
N ASN A 4 -4.65 13.09 5.91
CA ASN A 4 -4.45 12.28 7.11
C ASN A 4 -3.94 10.88 6.69
N ASN A 5 -3.61 10.00 7.63
CA ASN A 5 -3.24 8.63 7.29
C ASN A 5 -4.51 7.81 6.98
N TYR A 6 -4.61 7.29 5.76
CA TYR A 6 -5.81 6.59 5.29
C TYR A 6 -6.02 5.19 5.89
N PHE A 7 -5.08 4.71 6.69
CA PHE A 7 -5.22 3.50 7.50
C PHE A 7 -5.41 3.84 8.99
N SER A 8 -4.44 4.50 9.63
CA SER A 8 -4.45 4.68 11.08
C SER A 8 -5.51 5.66 11.58
N ASP A 9 -5.89 6.64 10.76
CA ASP A 9 -6.85 7.69 11.14
C ASP A 9 -8.29 7.35 10.69
N ASN A 10 -8.50 6.15 10.17
CA ASN A 10 -9.82 5.64 9.80
C ASN A 10 -10.31 4.61 10.83
N GLN A 11 -11.18 5.04 11.75
CA GLN A 11 -11.66 4.19 12.84
C GLN A 11 -12.33 2.90 12.35
N ASP A 12 -13.08 2.95 11.25
CA ASP A 12 -13.77 1.77 10.72
C ASP A 12 -12.76 0.71 10.24
N ILE A 13 -11.70 1.15 9.55
CA ILE A 13 -10.61 0.25 9.14
C ILE A 13 -9.86 -0.29 10.36
N GLN A 14 -9.62 0.54 11.38
CA GLN A 14 -8.99 0.09 12.62
C GLN A 14 -9.84 -0.95 13.34
N ASP A 15 -11.16 -0.74 13.44
CA ASP A 15 -12.06 -1.70 14.07
C ASP A 15 -12.09 -3.03 13.32
N HIS A 16 -12.11 -2.98 11.97
CA HIS A 16 -11.99 -4.18 11.15
C HIS A 16 -10.66 -4.91 11.38
N PHE A 17 -9.55 -4.18 11.35
CA PHE A 17 -8.21 -4.72 11.55
C PHE A 17 -8.03 -5.30 12.96
N VAL A 18 -8.54 -4.65 14.01
CA VAL A 18 -8.27 -5.09 15.38
C VAL A 18 -9.26 -6.18 15.83
N HIS A 19 -10.54 -6.06 15.46
CA HIS A 19 -11.62 -6.83 16.10
C HIS A 19 -12.34 -7.82 15.18
N ILE A 20 -12.34 -7.61 13.86
CA ILE A 20 -13.19 -8.38 12.93
C ILE A 20 -12.39 -9.46 12.20
N LEU A 21 -11.19 -9.14 11.73
CA LEU A 21 -10.43 -10.04 10.87
C LEU A 21 -9.85 -11.25 11.64
N PRO A 22 -10.06 -12.49 11.17
CA PRO A 22 -9.47 -13.70 11.75
C PRO A 22 -7.99 -13.83 11.34
N TRP A 23 -7.14 -12.94 11.85
CA TRP A 23 -5.75 -12.79 11.41
C TRP A 23 -4.96 -14.08 11.41
N THR A 24 -5.11 -14.92 12.43
CA THR A 24 -4.35 -16.17 12.52
C THR A 24 -4.64 -17.08 11.32
N GLU A 25 -5.91 -17.26 10.96
CA GLU A 25 -6.32 -18.08 9.82
C GLU A 25 -5.82 -17.47 8.50
N ILE A 26 -6.06 -16.17 8.30
CA ILE A 26 -5.63 -15.45 7.09
C ILE A 26 -4.12 -15.56 6.90
N ILE A 27 -3.35 -15.36 7.97
CA ILE A 27 -1.88 -15.35 7.89
C ILE A 27 -1.34 -16.75 7.62
N LEU A 28 -1.86 -17.79 8.27
CA LEU A 28 -1.40 -19.16 8.04
C LEU A 28 -1.64 -19.59 6.60
N ASP A 29 -2.81 -19.24 6.05
CA ASP A 29 -3.15 -19.51 4.64
C ASP A 29 -2.25 -18.70 3.69
N TYR A 30 -2.02 -17.41 3.96
CA TYR A 30 -1.27 -16.52 3.06
C TYR A 30 0.25 -16.78 3.10
N GLU A 31 0.81 -17.01 4.28
CA GLU A 31 2.23 -17.30 4.49
C GLU A 31 2.58 -18.78 4.31
N ASN A 32 1.60 -19.62 3.93
CA ASN A 32 1.75 -21.06 3.70
C ASN A 32 2.44 -21.76 4.88
N ASP A 33 1.88 -21.59 6.09
CA ASP A 33 2.46 -22.05 7.36
C ASP A 33 3.92 -21.62 7.59
N PHE A 34 4.32 -20.47 7.05
CA PHE A 34 5.69 -19.96 7.10
C PHE A 34 6.72 -20.91 6.45
N SER A 35 6.27 -21.77 5.53
CA SER A 35 7.17 -22.62 4.76
C SER A 35 7.95 -21.79 3.75
N GLY A 36 9.29 -21.86 3.79
CA GLY A 36 10.14 -21.06 2.93
C GLY A 36 10.33 -19.61 3.38
N VAL A 37 10.28 -19.33 4.69
CA VAL A 37 10.74 -18.06 5.27
C VAL A 37 12.20 -17.80 4.88
N SER A 38 12.42 -16.71 4.14
CA SER A 38 13.75 -16.14 3.91
C SER A 38 14.26 -15.50 5.20
N GLU A 39 15.58 -15.39 5.37
CA GLU A 39 16.16 -14.67 6.50
C GLU A 39 15.57 -13.24 6.58
N GLY A 40 15.00 -12.89 7.74
CA GLY A 40 14.44 -11.56 8.03
C GLY A 40 12.94 -11.37 7.82
N GLY A 41 12.20 -12.38 7.36
CA GLY A 41 10.73 -12.35 7.28
C GLY A 41 10.03 -12.73 8.59
N PRO A 42 8.71 -12.44 8.73
CA PRO A 42 7.94 -12.88 9.90
C PRO A 42 7.92 -14.41 9.99
N SER A 43 8.03 -14.93 11.21
CA SER A 43 8.14 -16.37 11.49
C SER A 43 6.91 -16.99 12.16
N ASN A 44 5.98 -16.14 12.59
CA ASN A 44 4.75 -16.56 13.26
C ASN A 44 3.61 -15.55 13.01
N PRO A 45 2.34 -15.92 13.29
CA PRO A 45 1.21 -15.04 13.01
C PRO A 45 1.25 -13.68 13.70
N SER A 46 1.85 -13.57 14.88
CA SER A 46 1.94 -12.30 15.59
C SER A 46 2.91 -11.34 14.90
N GLU A 47 4.08 -11.84 14.50
CA GLU A 47 5.08 -11.06 13.75
C GLU A 47 4.54 -10.63 12.39
N ALA A 48 3.88 -11.53 11.66
CA ALA A 48 3.28 -11.21 10.37
C ALA A 48 2.20 -10.14 10.49
N LYS A 49 1.33 -10.24 11.49
CA LYS A 49 0.30 -9.22 11.73
C LYS A 49 0.90 -7.84 12.00
N GLU A 50 1.94 -7.76 12.82
CA GLU A 50 2.61 -6.49 13.12
C GLU A 50 3.34 -5.92 11.89
N TYR A 51 3.97 -6.80 11.11
CA TYR A 51 4.57 -6.43 9.83
C TYR A 51 3.52 -5.87 8.86
N TYR A 52 2.39 -6.55 8.68
CA TYR A 52 1.29 -6.09 7.81
C TYR A 52 0.73 -4.74 8.28
N LYS A 53 0.58 -4.56 9.59
CA LYS A 53 0.16 -3.28 10.18
C LYS A 53 1.11 -2.15 9.80
N THR A 54 2.43 -2.37 9.93
CA THR A 54 3.46 -1.39 9.59
C THR A 54 3.41 -1.00 8.10
N VAL A 55 3.21 -2.00 7.22
CA VAL A 55 3.03 -1.77 5.78
C VAL A 55 1.77 -0.93 5.52
N LEU A 56 0.64 -1.27 6.15
CA LEU A 56 -0.62 -0.53 5.99
C LEU A 56 -0.54 0.90 6.51
N GLU A 57 0.13 1.14 7.64
CA GLU A 57 0.40 2.49 8.16
C GLU A 57 1.23 3.30 7.15
N THR A 58 2.27 2.71 6.57
CA THR A 58 3.12 3.35 5.55
C THR A 58 2.33 3.68 4.28
N VAL A 59 1.52 2.72 3.79
CA VAL A 59 0.67 2.92 2.61
C VAL A 59 -0.40 3.98 2.88
N GLY A 60 -0.98 3.99 4.07
CA GLY A 60 -1.97 4.97 4.48
C GLY A 60 -1.42 6.39 4.52
N ASP A 61 -0.19 6.57 5.01
CA ASP A 61 0.52 7.86 5.00
C ASP A 61 0.85 8.32 3.57
N LEU A 62 1.42 7.43 2.76
CA LEU A 62 1.70 7.70 1.35
C LEU A 62 0.43 8.14 0.62
N ALA A 63 -0.66 7.39 0.76
CA ALA A 63 -1.92 7.70 0.09
C ALA A 63 -2.52 9.03 0.55
N GLY A 64 -2.61 9.25 1.86
CA GLY A 64 -3.38 10.36 2.41
C GLY A 64 -2.59 11.65 2.62
N ASN A 65 -1.30 11.57 2.92
CA ASN A 65 -0.44 12.73 3.16
C ASN A 65 0.43 13.12 1.96
N ILE A 66 0.79 12.18 1.09
CA ILE A 66 1.67 12.44 -0.06
C ILE A 66 0.89 12.53 -1.38
N LEU A 67 0.01 11.57 -1.68
CA LEU A 67 -0.68 11.50 -2.96
C LEU A 67 -1.91 12.42 -2.99
N SER A 68 -2.81 12.22 -2.02
CA SER A 68 -4.13 12.84 -1.92
C SER A 68 -4.18 14.37 -2.13
N PRO A 69 -3.23 15.17 -1.60
CA PRO A 69 -3.23 16.63 -1.80
C PRO A 69 -3.17 17.06 -3.26
N HIS A 70 -2.62 16.23 -4.15
CA HIS A 70 -2.41 16.56 -5.56
C HIS A 70 -3.49 15.99 -6.50
N VAL A 71 -4.26 15.00 -6.05
CA VAL A 71 -5.17 14.23 -6.93
C VAL A 71 -6.21 15.13 -7.59
N ALA A 72 -6.81 16.08 -6.85
CA ALA A 72 -7.87 16.93 -7.39
C ALA A 72 -7.36 17.88 -8.49
N ASP A 73 -6.11 18.35 -8.40
CA ASP A 73 -5.52 19.21 -9.43
C ASP A 73 -5.10 18.40 -10.65
N LEU A 74 -4.52 17.21 -10.44
CA LEU A 74 -4.15 16.29 -11.50
C LEU A 74 -5.36 15.80 -12.31
N ASP A 75 -6.49 15.54 -11.64
CA ASP A 75 -7.74 15.15 -12.30
C ASP A 75 -8.29 16.27 -13.21
N ARG A 76 -8.16 17.53 -12.78
CA ARG A 76 -8.53 18.70 -13.60
C ARG A 76 -7.56 18.92 -14.77
N GLU A 77 -6.26 18.71 -14.55
CA GLU A 77 -5.26 18.84 -15.62
C GLU A 77 -5.46 17.77 -16.70
N GLY A 78 -5.74 16.54 -16.27
CA GLY A 78 -5.96 15.40 -17.15
C GLY A 78 -4.71 14.97 -17.92
N LEU A 79 -4.91 13.99 -18.80
CA LEU A 79 -3.87 13.49 -19.69
C LEU A 79 -3.96 14.20 -21.05
N LYS A 80 -2.82 14.37 -21.72
CA LYS A 80 -2.77 14.91 -23.08
C LYS A 80 -2.41 13.81 -24.06
N PHE A 81 -3.01 13.81 -25.24
CA PHE A 81 -2.67 12.90 -26.31
C PHE A 81 -2.11 13.67 -27.50
N LYS A 82 -0.88 13.34 -27.90
CA LYS A 82 -0.18 14.02 -29.00
C LYS A 82 0.71 13.04 -29.75
N ASN A 83 0.63 13.07 -31.09
CA ASN A 83 1.50 12.26 -31.97
C ASN A 83 1.52 10.76 -31.64
N GLY A 84 0.36 10.18 -31.30
CA GLY A 84 0.26 8.76 -30.96
C GLY A 84 0.75 8.41 -29.55
N LYS A 85 1.08 9.38 -28.71
CA LYS A 85 1.54 9.18 -27.33
C LYS A 85 0.68 9.91 -26.31
N VAL A 86 0.54 9.30 -25.14
CA VAL A 86 -0.06 9.92 -23.96
C VAL A 86 1.05 10.64 -23.19
N GLU A 87 0.82 11.90 -22.86
CA GLU A 87 1.68 12.74 -22.03
C GLU A 87 1.01 12.87 -20.65
N PHE A 88 1.74 12.46 -19.61
CA PHE A 88 1.32 12.55 -18.22
C PHE A 88 1.83 13.85 -17.58
N PRO A 89 1.08 14.48 -16.67
CA PRO A 89 1.58 15.61 -15.89
C PRO A 89 2.89 15.25 -15.16
N PRO A 90 3.92 16.13 -15.15
CA PRO A 90 5.18 15.84 -14.47
C PRO A 90 5.01 15.48 -12.98
N LYS A 91 4.07 16.15 -12.29
CA LYS A 91 3.74 15.85 -10.90
C LYS A 91 3.16 14.43 -10.75
N MET A 92 2.37 13.95 -11.70
CA MET A 92 1.86 12.58 -11.66
C MET A 92 3.00 11.56 -11.71
N LEU A 93 3.98 11.78 -12.60
CA LEU A 93 5.17 10.90 -12.71
C LEU A 93 6.03 10.93 -11.44
N GLU A 94 6.21 12.10 -10.83
CA GLU A 94 6.89 12.25 -9.53
C GLU A 94 6.19 11.41 -8.45
N LEU A 95 4.86 11.52 -8.34
CA LEU A 95 4.09 10.79 -7.34
C LEU A 95 4.12 9.27 -7.58
N VAL A 96 4.07 8.83 -8.84
CA VAL A 96 4.25 7.41 -9.20
C VAL A 96 5.64 6.93 -8.79
N SER A 97 6.70 7.73 -8.97
CA SER A 97 8.05 7.39 -8.51
C SER A 97 8.08 7.15 -7.00
N LYS A 98 7.42 8.01 -6.20
CA LYS A 98 7.34 7.83 -4.74
C LYS A 98 6.67 6.52 -4.34
N VAL A 99 5.62 6.10 -5.08
CA VAL A 99 4.95 4.81 -4.85
C VAL A 99 5.88 3.64 -5.16
N ILE A 100 6.67 3.74 -6.23
CA ILE A 100 7.66 2.72 -6.60
C ILE A 100 8.77 2.65 -5.55
N GLU A 101 9.30 3.80 -5.13
CA GLU A 101 10.37 3.92 -4.12
C GLU A 101 9.92 3.38 -2.75
N ALA A 102 8.63 3.50 -2.41
CA ALA A 102 8.06 2.93 -1.20
C ALA A 102 7.98 1.38 -1.24
N GLY A 103 8.20 0.75 -2.40
CA GLY A 103 8.21 -0.72 -2.53
C GLY A 103 6.83 -1.38 -2.46
N VAL A 104 5.75 -0.60 -2.42
CA VAL A 104 4.40 -1.11 -2.14
C VAL A 104 3.71 -1.73 -3.35
N GLN A 105 4.28 -1.65 -4.56
CA GLN A 105 3.64 -2.17 -5.77
C GLN A 105 3.60 -3.70 -5.83
N ALA A 106 4.48 -4.39 -5.11
CA ALA A 106 4.60 -5.84 -5.15
C ALA A 106 3.71 -6.57 -4.14
N TYR A 107 2.82 -5.86 -3.43
CA TYR A 107 2.02 -6.42 -2.32
C TYR A 107 1.18 -7.67 -2.67
N GLY A 108 0.85 -7.86 -3.95
CA GLY A 108 0.06 -8.99 -4.45
C GLY A 108 0.87 -10.07 -5.19
N PHE A 109 2.19 -9.96 -5.25
CA PHE A 109 3.02 -10.99 -5.89
C PHE A 109 3.51 -12.01 -4.85
N SER A 110 3.63 -13.28 -5.28
CA SER A 110 4.35 -14.26 -4.48
C SER A 110 5.82 -13.85 -4.39
N ARG A 111 6.50 -14.16 -3.27
CA ARG A 111 7.93 -13.88 -3.02
C ARG A 111 8.88 -14.25 -4.17
N LYS A 112 8.51 -15.23 -5.00
CA LYS A 112 9.28 -15.61 -6.20
C LYS A 112 9.44 -14.48 -7.23
N TYR A 113 8.50 -13.53 -7.28
CA TYR A 113 8.39 -12.51 -8.33
C TYR A 113 8.59 -11.08 -7.80
N GLY A 114 8.86 -10.92 -6.50
CA GLY A 114 9.06 -9.65 -5.81
C GLY A 114 9.21 -9.88 -4.33
#